data_AF-A7I6K8-F1
#
_entry.id   AF-A7I6K8-F1
#
_cell.length_a   1.000
_cell.length_b   1.000
_cell.length_c   1.000
_cell.angle_alpha   90.00
_cell.angle_beta   90.00
_cell.angle_gamma   90.00
#
_symmetry.space_group_name_H-M   'P 1'
#
loop_
_entity.id
_entity.type
_entity.pdbx_description
1 polymer ?
#
loop_
_entity_poly.entity_id
_entity_poly.type
_entity_poly.pdbx_seq_one_letter_code
_entity_poly.pdbx_strand_id
1 'polypeptide(L)'
;MTLIKKHRVRTKKTLVDTLPEMLLAALANHEDFIVTYETDPETKKRSLYIMSGSLVSPEMLASLKAEIERKKEEGSTIVSRDWK
;
A
#
# COMPACT_ATOMS: atom_id res chain seq x y z
N MET A 1 47.77 14.28 20.49
CA MET A 1 46.90 13.14 20.13
C MET A 1 45.46 13.56 20.36
N THR A 2 44.71 13.87 19.29
CA THR A 2 43.53 13.09 18.78
C THR A 2 42.38 13.07 19.79
N LEU A 3 41.17 13.57 19.47
CA LEU A 3 40.21 12.93 18.56
C LEU A 3 39.18 13.93 18.03
N ILE A 4 39.19 14.19 16.73
CA ILE A 4 38.02 14.77 16.03
C ILE A 4 37.00 13.64 15.91
N LYS A 5 35.96 13.66 16.75
CA LYS A 5 34.83 12.73 16.63
C LYS A 5 33.95 13.18 15.45
N LYS A 6 34.36 12.83 14.23
CA LYS A 6 33.47 12.90 13.06
C LYS A 6 32.37 11.86 13.25
N HIS A 7 31.24 12.24 13.85
CA HIS A 7 30.01 11.47 13.73
C HIS A 7 29.49 11.60 12.31
N ARG A 8 30.04 10.77 11.42
CA ARG A 8 29.45 10.54 10.11
C ARG A 8 28.54 9.32 10.21
N VAL A 9 27.35 9.51 10.78
CA VAL A 9 26.30 8.47 10.73
C VAL A 9 24.98 9.14 10.40
N ARG A 10 24.69 9.17 9.10
CA ARG A 10 23.32 9.11 8.58
C ARG A 10 23.44 8.49 7.20
N THR A 11 23.64 7.17 7.18
CA THR A 11 23.21 6.37 6.04
C THR A 11 21.75 6.71 5.84
N LYS A 12 21.43 7.46 4.78
CA LYS A 12 20.06 7.69 4.35
C LYS A 12 19.48 6.30 4.10
N LYS A 13 18.60 5.80 4.99
CA LYS A 13 17.85 4.58 4.72
C LYS A 13 17.18 4.75 3.37
N THR A 14 17.45 3.84 2.45
CA THR A 14 16.85 3.88 1.13
C THR A 14 15.44 3.33 1.19
N LEU A 15 14.65 3.57 0.16
CA LEU A 15 13.28 3.07 0.09
C LEU A 15 13.24 1.52 0.16
N VAL A 16 14.29 0.86 -0.32
CA VAL A 16 14.48 -0.60 -0.24
C VAL A 16 14.64 -1.06 1.22
N ASP A 17 15.24 -0.24 2.08
CA ASP A 17 15.43 -0.57 3.50
C ASP A 17 14.16 -0.28 4.31
N THR A 18 13.42 0.77 3.96
CA THR A 18 12.24 1.21 4.71
C THR A 18 10.96 0.46 4.33
N LEU A 19 10.81 0.04 3.07
CA LEU A 19 9.60 -0.63 2.60
C LEU A 19 9.30 -1.94 3.35
N PRO A 20 10.28 -2.83 3.58
CA PRO A 20 10.05 -4.03 4.39
C PRO A 20 9.67 -3.70 5.83
N GLU A 21 10.29 -2.69 6.45
CA GLU A 21 9.96 -2.24 7.81
C GLU A 21 8.50 -1.76 7.89
N MET A 22 8.04 -0.98 6.90
CA MET A 22 6.66 -0.50 6.82
C MET A 22 5.65 -1.62 6.60
N LEU A 23 5.98 -2.59 5.74
CA LEU A 23 5.14 -3.77 5.52
C LEU A 23 5.00 -4.62 6.79
N LEU A 24 6.12 -4.86 7.49
CA LEU A 24 6.12 -5.62 8.74
C LEU A 24 5.27 -4.92 9.81
N ALA A 25 5.36 -3.59 9.90
CA ALA A 25 4.53 -2.81 10.83
C ALA A 25 3.03 -2.91 10.49
N ALA A 26 2.66 -2.77 9.21
CA ALA A 26 1.28 -2.91 8.77
C ALA A 26 0.72 -4.32 9.04
N LEU A 27 1.51 -5.36 8.76
CA LEU A 27 1.13 -6.75 9.06
C LEU A 27 0.92 -6.99 10.56
N ALA A 28 1.81 -6.46 11.40
CA ALA A 28 1.70 -6.58 12.86
C ALA A 28 0.44 -5.88 13.41
N ASN A 29 0.01 -4.81 12.75
CA ASN A 29 -1.18 -4.04 13.11
C ASN A 29 -2.46 -4.52 12.41
N HIS A 30 -2.39 -5.56 11.58
CA HIS A 30 -3.50 -6.00 10.72
C HIS A 30 -4.08 -4.88 9.84
N GLU A 31 -3.21 -3.99 9.35
CA GLU A 31 -3.55 -2.88 8.48
C GLU A 31 -3.42 -3.28 7.01
N ASP A 32 -4.23 -2.64 6.15
CA ASP A 32 -4.04 -2.72 4.71
C ASP A 32 -2.73 -2.01 4.36
N PHE A 33 -1.94 -2.61 3.45
CA PHE A 33 -0.70 -2.03 2.96
C PHE A 33 -0.73 -1.98 1.43
N ILE A 34 -0.83 -0.77 0.88
CA ILE A 34 -0.97 -0.55 -0.57
C ILE A 34 0.25 0.21 -1.08
N VAL A 35 0.83 -0.31 -2.16
CA VAL A 35 1.92 0.34 -2.90
C VAL A 35 1.43 0.61 -4.31
N THR A 36 1.42 1.87 -4.72
CA THR A 36 1.09 2.26 -6.10
C THR A 36 2.26 2.99 -6.74
N TYR A 37 2.39 2.82 -8.05
CA TYR A 37 3.37 3.55 -8.85
C TYR A 37 2.63 4.36 -9.90
N GLU A 38 3.13 5.58 -10.13
CA GLU A 38 2.63 6.47 -11.16
C GLU A 38 3.81 6.92 -12.01
N THR A 39 3.61 6.95 -13.32
CA THR A 39 4.58 7.55 -14.25
C THR A 39 3.89 8.70 -14.95
N ASP A 40 4.40 9.91 -14.74
CA ASP A 40 3.96 11.09 -15.47
C ASP A 40 4.24 10.88 -16.97
N PRO A 41 3.20 10.94 -17.83
CA PRO A 41 3.36 10.66 -19.25
C PRO A 41 4.21 11.71 -19.99
N GLU A 42 4.23 12.96 -19.51
CA GLU A 42 4.95 14.08 -20.10
C GLU A 42 6.39 14.13 -19.61
N THR A 43 6.60 14.06 -18.29
CA THR A 43 7.94 14.23 -17.69
C THR A 43 8.69 12.91 -17.51
N LYS A 44 8.02 11.77 -17.72
CA LYS A 44 8.52 10.41 -17.40
C LYS A 44 8.94 10.22 -15.93
N LYS A 45 8.60 11.18 -15.06
CA LYS A 45 8.90 11.10 -13.65
C LYS A 45 8.09 9.96 -13.03
N ARG A 46 8.77 9.13 -12.24
CA ARG A 46 8.16 8.02 -11.52
C ARG A 46 7.95 8.42 -10.07
N SER A 47 6.72 8.29 -9.61
CA SER A 47 6.33 8.49 -8.22
C SER A 47 5.87 7.16 -7.64
N LEU A 48 6.26 6.88 -6.41
CA LEU A 48 5.80 5.74 -5.64
C LEU A 48 5.00 6.29 -4.46
N TYR A 49 3.79 5.80 -4.28
CA TYR A 49 2.95 6.12 -3.13
C TYR A 49 2.76 4.87 -2.28
N ILE A 50 2.91 5.03 -0.97
CA ILE A 50 2.76 3.96 0.01
C ILE A 50 1.70 4.42 1.00
N MET A 51 0.68 3.59 1.18
CA MET A 51 -0.41 3.83 2.12
C MET A 51 -0.53 2.63 3.06
N SER A 52 -0.65 2.90 4.36
CA SER A 52 -0.91 1.90 5.39
C SER A 52 -2.05 2.36 6.30
N GLY A 53 -2.93 1.45 6.68
CA GLY A 53 -4.04 1.71 7.60
C GLY A 53 -5.26 0.86 7.28
N SER A 54 -6.39 1.09 7.95
CA SER A 54 -7.66 0.45 7.61
C SER A 54 -8.35 1.22 6.47
N LEU A 55 -8.10 0.81 5.23
CA LEU A 55 -8.67 1.46 4.05
C LEU A 55 -10.13 1.07 3.83
N VAL A 56 -10.51 -0.13 4.27
CA VAL A 56 -11.89 -0.60 4.20
C VAL A 56 -12.42 -0.79 5.62
N SER A 57 -13.30 0.11 6.05
CA SER A 57 -14.06 -0.13 7.28
C SER A 57 -15.02 -1.30 7.09
N PRO A 58 -15.42 -2.00 8.18
CA PRO A 58 -16.43 -3.05 8.09
C PRO A 58 -17.74 -2.59 7.43
N GLU A 59 -18.15 -1.34 7.65
CA GLU A 59 -19.34 -0.73 7.06
C GLU A 59 -19.18 -0.51 5.55
N MET A 60 -18.00 -0.06 5.11
CA MET A 60 -17.66 0.07 3.69
C MET A 60 -17.65 -1.30 3.00
N LEU A 61 -17.09 -2.33 3.65
CA LEU A 61 -17.10 -3.69 3.12
C LEU A 61 -18.53 -4.24 2.98
N ALA A 62 -19.38 -4.01 3.99
CA ALA A 62 -20.79 -4.40 3.94
C ALA A 62 -21.54 -3.71 2.80
N SER A 63 -21.29 -2.42 2.61
CA SER A 63 -21.89 -1.61 1.53
C SER A 63 -21.43 -2.08 0.15
N LEU A 64 -20.14 -2.38 -0.02
CA LEU A 64 -19.59 -2.93 -1.26
C LEU A 64 -20.18 -4.31 -1.59
N LYS A 65 -20.35 -5.17 -0.59
CA LYS A 65 -21.00 -6.49 -0.78
C LYS A 65 -22.46 -6.34 -1.20
N ALA A 66 -23.21 -5.44 -0.56
CA ALA A 66 -24.60 -5.18 -0.92
C ALA A 66 -24.74 -4.64 -2.35
N GLU A 67 -23.83 -3.74 -2.77
CA GLU A 67 -23.79 -3.22 -4.14
C GLU A 67 -23.47 -4.31 -5.18
N ILE A 68 -22.57 -5.24 -4.85
CA ILE A 68 -22.24 -6.40 -5.68
C ILE A 68 -23.47 -7.31 -5.84
N GLU A 69 -24.17 -7.64 -4.76
CA GLU A 69 -25.38 -8.47 -4.84
C GLU A 69 -26.49 -7.77 -5.64
N ARG A 70 -26.71 -6.46 -5.44
CA ARG A 70 -27.68 -5.69 -6.24
C ARG A 70 -27.34 -5.71 -7.73
N LYS A 71 -26.07 -5.50 -8.10
CA LYS A 71 -25.64 -5.55 -9.51
C LYS A 71 -25.80 -6.94 -10.14
N LYS A 72 -25.62 -7.99 -9.34
CA LYS A 72 -25.86 -9.37 -9.76
C LYS A 72 -27.35 -9.62 -10.02
N GLU A 73 -28.24 -9.08 -9.17
CA GLU A 73 -29.69 -9.11 -9.38
C GLU A 73 -30.13 -8.29 -10.60
N GLU A 74 -29.47 -7.17 -10.87
CA GLU A 74 -29.66 -6.33 -12.07
C GLU A 74 -29.10 -6.97 -13.37
N GLY A 75 -28.56 -8.19 -13.29
CA GLY A 75 -28.10 -8.97 -14.46
C GLY A 75 -26.65 -8.70 -14.88
N SER A 76 -25.85 -8.04 -14.04
CA SER A 76 -24.42 -7.83 -14.30
C SER A 76 -23.63 -9.12 -14.03
N THR A 77 -22.94 -9.63 -15.05
CA THR A 77 -22.11 -10.84 -14.92
C THR A 77 -20.81 -10.51 -14.18
N ILE A 78 -20.77 -10.77 -12.88
CA ILE A 78 -19.53 -10.69 -12.10
C ILE A 78 -18.68 -11.93 -12.43
N VAL A 79 -17.64 -11.74 -13.25
CA VAL A 79 -16.65 -12.78 -13.53
C VAL A 79 -15.73 -12.89 -12.31
N SER A 80 -16.06 -13.80 -11.40
CA SER A 80 -15.12 -14.23 -10.35
C SER A 80 -14.22 -15.32 -10.92
N ARG A 81 -12.90 -15.19 -10.73
CA ARG A 81 -11.93 -16.23 -11.05
C ARG A 81 -11.39 -16.78 -9.74
N ASP A 82 -11.67 -18.04 -9.45
CA ASP A 82 -11.05 -18.75 -8.33
C ASP A 82 -9.56 -18.93 -8.63
N TRP A 83 -8.72 -18.39 -7.76
CA TRP A 83 -7.29 -18.69 -7.74
C TRP A 83 -7.10 -19.82 -6.72
N LYS A 84 -7.17 -21.07 -7.20
CA LYS A 84 -6.72 -22.25 -6.45
C LYS A 84 -5.20 -22.39 -6.54
#